data_AF-A0A4Z1ABQ9-F1
#
_entry.id   AF-A0A4Z1ABQ9-F1
#
_cell.length_a   1.000
_cell.length_b   1.000
_cell.length_c   1.000
_cell.angle_alpha   90.00
_cell.angle_beta   90.00
_cell.angle_gamma   90.00
#
_symmetry.space_group_name_H-M   'P 1'
#
loop_
_entity.id
_entity.type
_entity.pdbx_description
1 polymer ?
#
loop_
_entity_poly.entity_id
_entity_poly.type
_entity_poly.pdbx_seq_one_letter_code
_entity_poly.pdbx_strand_id
1 'polypeptide(L)'
;MKTLLLTILVFLVLFCKNSPIENSIVIERIQAASSADGTSPINVFKPGKYWKPESSLDGITIFFSNGAKWNQAGKTDGRSFFNEISIECKDKKGYVAFYKDGSYATNFDCSKETPQKIRSNGVHVIYLLPESGNGIQTVSFFQNGKKLDVVYPEPIVGQVTASSTLPNYPAYSLFDGSIDFAWVEGAKENGEGESFQIELEDNIDLSGLEIFNGYQRLDALFFKNGSVTELTVSNESDSFPIKIADKQGGQRIFFPKTLSGKKFTFTIQKVRPGKTWKDTVIAEIILLGEKGKRFTVVDKNADEFKQSILSKTKNTILSIIVNKAVFGDVSEGRLDYVFRSNGSFVIWKDDVSEKRVLDGNWVLLEASPTEAKIKIFGRDHKVVTQSLDSNSPYAETTNAESTIIFGDTLIVKKSANGLQMIGKKVQISN
;
A
#
# COMPACT_ATOMS: atom_id res chain seq x y z
N MET A 1 33.44 14.58 45.81
CA MET A 1 32.34 14.86 44.85
C MET A 1 32.49 13.93 43.64
N LYS A 2 31.85 12.76 43.70
CA LYS A 2 31.74 11.79 42.61
C LYS A 2 30.26 11.50 42.44
N THR A 3 29.60 12.16 41.49
CA THR A 3 28.25 11.82 41.03
C THR A 3 27.98 12.63 39.76
N LEU A 4 28.46 12.14 38.61
CA LEU A 4 27.89 12.53 37.31
C LEU A 4 28.34 11.55 36.21
N LEU A 5 27.97 10.27 36.30
CA LEU A 5 28.17 9.36 35.17
C LEU A 5 27.24 8.14 35.32
N LEU A 6 25.92 8.35 35.23
CA LEU A 6 24.98 7.25 35.02
C LEU A 6 23.62 7.73 34.45
N THR A 7 23.61 8.21 33.20
CA THR A 7 22.34 8.42 32.47
C THR A 7 22.46 8.18 30.96
N ILE A 8 23.32 7.25 30.54
CA ILE A 8 23.37 6.76 29.15
C ILE A 8 23.64 5.25 29.17
N LEU A 9 22.78 4.47 29.84
CA LEU A 9 22.84 3.00 29.74
C LEU A 9 21.56 2.29 30.22
N VAL A 10 20.35 2.72 29.81
CA VAL A 10 19.13 1.92 30.11
C VAL A 10 18.13 1.81 28.95
N PHE A 11 18.32 2.47 27.80
CA PHE A 11 17.35 2.40 26.68
C PHE A 11 17.67 1.39 25.56
N LEU A 12 18.46 0.35 25.87
CA LEU A 12 18.75 -0.76 24.93
C LEU A 12 18.10 -2.11 25.33
N VAL A 13 17.28 -2.15 26.38
CA VAL A 13 16.78 -3.41 26.96
C VAL A 13 15.32 -3.73 26.62
N LEU A 14 14.61 -2.88 25.85
CA LEU A 14 13.21 -3.13 25.48
C LEU A 14 13.02 -3.98 24.21
N PHE A 15 14.10 -4.33 23.49
CA PHE A 15 14.07 -5.34 22.44
C PHE A 15 15.16 -6.36 22.73
N CYS A 16 14.81 -7.46 23.41
CA CYS A 16 15.72 -8.57 23.61
C CYS A 16 16.37 -8.97 22.28
N LYS A 17 17.71 -9.04 22.25
CA LYS A 17 18.42 -9.83 21.24
C LYS A 17 17.80 -11.25 21.24
N ASN A 18 17.51 -11.80 20.06
CA ASN A 18 16.72 -13.03 19.86
C ASN A 18 15.20 -12.87 20.02
N SER A 19 14.63 -11.75 19.56
CA SER A 19 13.17 -11.68 19.39
C SER A 19 12.70 -12.69 18.32
N PRO A 20 11.57 -13.39 18.49
CA PRO A 20 11.03 -14.31 17.48
C PRO A 20 10.92 -13.70 16.07
N ILE A 21 10.74 -12.38 16.00
CA ILE A 21 10.67 -11.61 14.75
C ILE A 21 11.97 -11.68 13.91
N GLU A 22 13.14 -11.86 14.54
CA GLU A 22 14.43 -11.90 13.85
C GLU A 22 14.56 -13.12 12.93
N ASN A 23 13.81 -14.19 13.22
CA ASN A 23 13.78 -15.44 12.46
C ASN A 23 12.44 -15.65 11.72
N SER A 24 11.56 -14.65 11.74
CA SER A 24 10.24 -14.71 11.11
C SER A 24 10.25 -14.06 9.73
N ILE A 25 9.22 -14.37 8.93
CA ILE A 25 8.86 -13.54 7.79
C ILE A 25 8.18 -12.28 8.30
N VAL A 26 8.83 -11.13 8.09
CA VAL A 26 8.24 -9.83 8.43
C VAL A 26 7.60 -9.23 7.19
N ILE A 27 6.28 -9.10 7.22
CA ILE A 27 5.50 -8.43 6.18
C ILE A 27 5.53 -6.94 6.47
N GLU A 28 6.28 -6.13 5.73
CA GLU A 28 6.33 -4.68 5.94
C GLU A 28 4.93 -4.07 5.80
N ARG A 29 4.30 -4.32 4.66
CA ARG A 29 2.95 -3.88 4.29
C ARG A 29 2.27 -4.94 3.44
N ILE A 30 0.95 -4.95 3.46
CA ILE A 30 0.15 -5.74 2.53
C ILE A 30 -0.90 -4.84 1.92
N GLN A 31 -0.99 -4.88 0.59
CA GLN A 31 -1.92 -4.07 -0.18
C GLN A 31 -2.80 -5.01 -0.99
N ALA A 32 -4.11 -4.76 -1.01
CA ALA A 32 -5.01 -5.37 -1.98
C ALA A 32 -5.54 -4.30 -2.91
N ALA A 33 -5.68 -4.60 -4.20
CA ALA A 33 -6.34 -3.70 -5.12
C ALA A 33 -7.79 -3.44 -4.70
N SER A 34 -8.48 -4.49 -4.24
CA SER A 34 -9.79 -4.46 -3.60
C SER A 34 -9.91 -5.56 -2.53
N SER A 35 -10.96 -5.51 -1.73
CA SER A 35 -11.31 -6.61 -0.82
C SER A 35 -12.82 -6.64 -0.68
N ALA A 36 -13.43 -7.80 -0.91
CA ALA A 36 -14.83 -8.00 -0.59
C ALA A 36 -15.07 -7.82 0.91
N ASP A 37 -16.27 -7.37 1.29
CA ASP A 37 -16.63 -7.06 2.67
C ASP A 37 -16.22 -8.17 3.65
N GLY A 38 -15.51 -7.78 4.72
CA GLY A 38 -15.03 -8.69 5.76
C GLY A 38 -13.81 -9.54 5.39
N THR A 39 -13.22 -9.36 4.20
CA THR A 39 -12.10 -10.19 3.71
C THR A 39 -10.81 -9.40 3.51
N SER A 40 -10.26 -8.81 4.58
CA SER A 40 -8.96 -8.08 4.55
C SER A 40 -7.82 -8.93 3.96
N PRO A 41 -6.86 -8.35 3.21
CA PRO A 41 -5.74 -9.12 2.67
C PRO A 41 -4.89 -9.82 3.74
N ILE A 42 -4.84 -9.28 4.95
CA ILE A 42 -4.09 -9.91 6.04
C ILE A 42 -4.67 -11.24 6.50
N ASN A 43 -5.93 -11.53 6.12
CA ASN A 43 -6.58 -12.79 6.45
C ASN A 43 -5.85 -14.02 5.88
N VAL A 44 -5.01 -13.86 4.85
CA VAL A 44 -4.20 -14.96 4.30
C VAL A 44 -3.17 -15.51 5.28
N PHE A 45 -2.96 -14.85 6.42
CA PHE A 45 -2.11 -15.31 7.52
C PHE A 45 -2.89 -15.70 8.78
N LYS A 46 -4.23 -15.65 8.74
CA LYS A 46 -5.09 -15.88 9.89
C LYS A 46 -5.85 -17.22 9.73
N PRO A 47 -5.69 -18.17 10.66
CA PRO A 47 -6.44 -19.43 10.61
C PRO A 47 -7.96 -19.21 10.51
N GLY A 48 -8.62 -19.94 9.61
CA GLY A 48 -10.07 -19.88 9.39
C GLY A 48 -10.57 -18.61 8.71
N LYS A 49 -9.68 -17.74 8.23
CA LYS A 49 -10.03 -16.55 7.44
C LYS A 49 -9.48 -16.69 6.02
N TYR A 50 -9.92 -15.79 5.13
CA TYR A 50 -9.44 -15.70 3.76
C TYR A 50 -9.59 -14.24 3.26
N TRP A 51 -8.85 -13.91 2.22
CA TRP A 51 -9.04 -12.70 1.42
C TRP A 51 -9.82 -13.04 0.15
N LYS A 52 -10.73 -12.18 -0.28
CA LYS A 52 -11.45 -12.32 -1.55
C LYS A 52 -11.44 -11.00 -2.31
N PRO A 53 -11.09 -11.01 -3.61
CA PRO A 53 -11.16 -9.82 -4.44
C PRO A 53 -12.62 -9.43 -4.75
N GLU A 54 -12.84 -8.14 -5.02
CA GLU A 54 -14.12 -7.65 -5.58
C GLU A 54 -14.25 -7.95 -7.08
N SER A 55 -13.13 -7.99 -7.82
CA SER A 55 -13.10 -8.28 -9.25
C SER A 55 -11.96 -9.24 -9.64
N SER A 56 -12.07 -9.87 -10.81
CA SER A 56 -11.07 -10.83 -11.31
C SER A 56 -9.73 -10.21 -11.72
N LEU A 57 -9.58 -8.88 -11.67
CA LEU A 57 -8.33 -8.16 -11.92
C LEU A 57 -7.66 -7.69 -10.62
N ASP A 58 -8.20 -8.09 -9.46
CA ASP A 58 -7.68 -7.68 -8.17
C ASP A 58 -6.80 -8.77 -7.57
N GLY A 59 -5.60 -8.36 -7.15
CA GLY A 59 -4.64 -9.20 -6.45
C GLY A 59 -4.20 -8.58 -5.11
N ILE A 60 -3.34 -9.32 -4.41
CA ILE A 60 -2.64 -8.83 -3.21
C ILE A 60 -1.15 -8.68 -3.50
N THR A 61 -0.59 -7.57 -3.05
CA THR A 61 0.84 -7.31 -3.04
C THR A 61 1.35 -7.37 -1.61
N ILE A 62 2.38 -8.18 -1.37
CA ILE A 62 2.96 -8.39 -0.06
C ILE A 62 4.40 -7.87 -0.10
N PHE A 63 4.66 -6.82 0.68
CA PHE A 63 5.97 -6.19 0.81
C PHE A 63 6.67 -6.74 2.05
N PHE A 64 7.96 -7.06 1.94
CA PHE A 64 8.71 -7.69 3.03
C PHE A 64 9.65 -6.71 3.73
N SER A 65 10.03 -7.06 4.97
CA SER A 65 11.11 -6.41 5.71
C SER A 65 12.07 -7.45 6.27
N ASN A 66 13.29 -7.02 6.59
CA ASN A 66 14.33 -7.87 7.13
C ASN A 66 14.18 -8.02 8.64
N GLY A 67 13.65 -9.17 9.06
CA GLY A 67 13.47 -9.52 10.47
C GLY A 67 14.77 -9.43 11.27
N ALA A 68 15.91 -9.84 10.70
CA ALA A 68 17.21 -9.81 11.39
C ALA A 68 17.71 -8.37 11.68
N LYS A 69 17.11 -7.35 11.05
CA LYS A 69 17.38 -5.92 11.30
C LYS A 69 16.21 -5.24 12.02
N TRP A 70 15.30 -5.99 12.62
CA TRP A 70 14.10 -5.44 13.28
C TRP A 70 14.44 -4.42 14.37
N ASN A 71 15.43 -4.71 15.20
CA ASN A 71 15.86 -3.86 16.31
C ASN A 71 16.69 -2.63 15.89
N GLN A 72 16.88 -2.40 14.59
CA GLN A 72 17.65 -1.27 14.07
C GLN A 72 16.70 -0.11 13.72
N ALA A 73 16.99 1.07 14.27
CA ALA A 73 16.37 2.31 13.85
C ALA A 73 16.95 2.80 12.52
N GLY A 74 16.20 3.63 11.80
CA GLY A 74 16.58 4.19 10.51
C GLY A 74 15.93 3.46 9.34
N LYS A 75 16.57 3.52 8.17
CA LYS A 75 16.00 2.98 6.92
C LYS A 75 15.74 1.47 7.05
N THR A 76 14.52 1.03 6.74
CA THR A 76 14.16 -0.38 6.72
C THR A 76 14.82 -1.08 5.53
N ASP A 77 15.14 -2.36 5.71
CA ASP A 77 15.65 -3.22 4.65
C ASP A 77 14.50 -4.08 4.15
N GLY A 78 13.92 -3.70 3.02
CA GLY A 78 12.66 -4.27 2.53
C GLY A 78 12.79 -5.65 1.90
N ARG A 79 13.43 -6.62 2.57
CA ARG A 79 13.63 -7.98 2.03
C ARG A 79 13.44 -9.06 3.09
N SER A 80 12.89 -10.21 2.71
CA SER A 80 12.86 -11.42 3.55
C SER A 80 13.51 -12.62 2.86
N PHE A 81 13.78 -13.68 3.61
CA PHE A 81 14.54 -14.84 3.16
C PHE A 81 13.74 -16.12 3.41
N PHE A 82 13.28 -16.72 2.32
CA PHE A 82 12.63 -18.03 2.26
C PHE A 82 12.89 -18.63 0.88
N ASN A 83 12.91 -19.95 0.75
CA ASN A 83 13.18 -20.63 -0.54
C ASN A 83 12.01 -21.52 -1.00
N GLU A 84 10.93 -21.54 -0.24
CA GLU A 84 9.74 -22.34 -0.53
C GLU A 84 8.48 -21.56 -0.11
N ILE A 85 7.41 -21.67 -0.89
CA ILE A 85 6.12 -21.00 -0.64
C ILE A 85 4.96 -21.95 -0.97
N SER A 86 3.90 -21.92 -0.16
CA SER A 86 2.63 -22.60 -0.45
C SER A 86 1.49 -21.58 -0.41
N ILE A 87 0.54 -21.72 -1.35
CA ILE A 87 -0.63 -20.85 -1.50
C ILE A 87 -1.86 -21.74 -1.60
N GLU A 88 -2.81 -21.55 -0.69
CA GLU A 88 -4.08 -22.25 -0.68
C GLU A 88 -5.22 -21.28 -1.00
N CYS A 89 -6.09 -21.67 -1.92
CA CYS A 89 -7.28 -20.90 -2.28
C CYS A 89 -8.50 -21.47 -1.59
N LYS A 90 -9.46 -20.62 -1.23
CA LYS A 90 -10.66 -20.98 -0.48
C LYS A 90 -11.44 -22.12 -1.14
N ASP A 91 -11.62 -22.06 -2.46
CA ASP A 91 -12.44 -23.03 -3.20
C ASP A 91 -11.63 -24.20 -3.78
N LYS A 92 -10.31 -24.27 -3.48
CA LYS A 92 -9.35 -25.30 -3.93
C LYS A 92 -9.38 -25.60 -5.45
N LYS A 93 -9.66 -24.57 -6.26
CA LYS A 93 -9.80 -24.65 -7.72
C LYS A 93 -9.14 -23.46 -8.41
N GLY A 94 -8.75 -23.65 -9.66
CA GLY A 94 -8.09 -22.64 -10.48
C GLY A 94 -6.63 -22.45 -10.09
N TYR A 95 -6.07 -21.31 -10.50
CA TYR A 95 -4.68 -20.96 -10.24
C TYR A 95 -4.52 -19.62 -9.54
N VAL A 96 -3.36 -19.38 -8.92
CA VAL A 96 -2.89 -18.06 -8.50
C VAL A 96 -1.66 -17.70 -9.33
N ALA A 97 -1.78 -16.66 -10.14
CA ALA A 97 -0.62 -16.08 -10.79
C ALA A 97 0.26 -15.41 -9.71
N PHE A 98 1.51 -15.84 -9.66
CA PHE A 98 2.51 -15.40 -8.69
C PHE A 98 3.59 -14.65 -9.43
N TYR A 99 3.90 -13.44 -8.93
CA TYR A 99 5.01 -12.64 -9.40
C TYR A 99 5.91 -12.31 -8.23
N LYS A 100 7.22 -12.46 -8.40
CA LYS A 100 8.25 -12.16 -7.39
C LYS A 100 9.19 -11.11 -7.95
N ASP A 101 9.34 -10.00 -7.21
CA ASP A 101 10.21 -8.88 -7.54
C ASP A 101 10.06 -8.39 -9.00
N GLY A 102 8.85 -8.53 -9.57
CA GLY A 102 8.52 -8.19 -10.96
C GLY A 102 9.25 -9.00 -12.05
N SER A 103 10.16 -9.91 -11.69
CA SER A 103 11.10 -10.56 -12.61
C SER A 103 10.89 -12.07 -12.73
N TYR A 104 10.20 -12.69 -11.78
CA TYR A 104 9.87 -14.11 -11.81
C TYR A 104 8.35 -14.28 -11.75
N ALA A 105 7.79 -15.08 -12.66
CA ALA A 105 6.37 -15.39 -12.70
C ALA A 105 6.14 -16.90 -12.78
N THR A 106 5.12 -17.40 -12.07
CA THR A 106 4.64 -18.79 -12.17
C THR A 106 3.17 -18.86 -11.75
N ASN A 107 2.52 -20.01 -11.94
CA ASN A 107 1.15 -20.25 -11.49
C ASN A 107 1.13 -21.31 -10.38
N PHE A 108 0.40 -21.04 -9.30
CA PHE A 108 0.13 -21.98 -8.22
C PHE A 108 -1.22 -22.65 -8.45
N ASP A 109 -1.25 -23.97 -8.51
CA ASP A 109 -2.48 -24.75 -8.61
C ASP A 109 -3.17 -24.76 -7.24
N CYS A 110 -4.34 -24.12 -7.14
CA CYS A 110 -5.10 -24.01 -5.91
C CYS A 110 -5.54 -25.37 -5.32
N SER A 111 -5.49 -26.46 -6.10
CA SER A 111 -5.80 -27.81 -5.60
C SER A 111 -4.64 -28.48 -4.87
N LYS A 112 -3.42 -27.91 -4.92
CA LYS A 112 -2.21 -28.47 -4.35
C LYS A 112 -1.72 -27.64 -3.18
N GLU A 113 -1.49 -28.29 -2.04
CA GLU A 113 -0.98 -27.63 -0.82
C GLU A 113 0.56 -27.74 -0.70
N THR A 114 1.22 -28.35 -1.68
CA THR A 114 2.66 -28.62 -1.65
C THR A 114 3.48 -27.32 -1.80
N PRO A 115 4.41 -27.03 -0.87
CA PRO A 115 5.34 -25.92 -1.03
C PRO A 115 6.13 -26.05 -2.34
N GLN A 116 6.20 -24.95 -3.10
CA GLN A 116 6.99 -24.85 -4.31
C GLN A 116 8.31 -24.13 -4.01
N LYS A 117 9.41 -24.67 -4.55
CA LYS A 117 10.72 -24.03 -4.46
C LYS A 117 10.77 -22.78 -5.33
N ILE A 118 11.34 -21.72 -4.78
CA ILE A 118 11.61 -20.48 -5.49
C ILE A 118 13.11 -20.14 -5.38
N ARG A 119 13.66 -19.51 -6.42
CA ARG A 119 15.01 -18.93 -6.33
C ARG A 119 14.97 -17.74 -5.36
N SER A 120 15.88 -17.72 -4.39
CA SER A 120 15.87 -16.70 -3.34
C SER A 120 17.27 -16.21 -3.00
N ASN A 121 17.54 -14.95 -3.36
CA ASN A 121 18.68 -14.15 -2.88
C ASN A 121 18.17 -13.01 -1.97
N GLY A 122 17.01 -13.23 -1.33
CA GLY A 122 16.16 -12.18 -0.75
C GLY A 122 14.96 -11.88 -1.66
N VAL A 123 13.78 -11.73 -1.05
CA VAL A 123 12.52 -11.41 -1.72
C VAL A 123 12.03 -10.07 -1.19
N HIS A 124 11.82 -9.09 -2.07
CA HIS A 124 11.36 -7.75 -1.72
C HIS A 124 9.84 -7.66 -1.73
N VAL A 125 9.23 -8.24 -2.77
CA VAL A 125 7.79 -8.17 -2.98
C VAL A 125 7.28 -9.40 -3.72
N ILE A 126 6.08 -9.84 -3.36
CA ILE A 126 5.30 -10.77 -4.17
C ILE A 126 3.95 -10.16 -4.52
N TYR A 127 3.45 -10.46 -5.72
CA TYR A 127 2.10 -10.15 -6.15
C TYR A 127 1.37 -11.44 -6.49
N LEU A 128 0.17 -11.60 -5.93
CA LEU A 128 -0.68 -12.78 -6.06
C LEU A 128 -2.01 -12.38 -6.68
N LEU A 129 -2.32 -12.95 -7.85
CA LEU A 129 -3.56 -12.71 -8.58
C LEU A 129 -4.31 -14.04 -8.76
N PRO A 130 -5.40 -14.28 -8.01
CA PRO A 130 -6.19 -15.49 -8.16
C PRO A 130 -7.02 -15.49 -9.45
N GLU A 131 -7.11 -16.64 -10.11
CA GLU A 131 -8.00 -16.87 -11.24
C GLU A 131 -9.47 -16.81 -10.80
N SER A 132 -10.33 -16.37 -11.71
CA SER A 132 -11.80 -16.30 -11.54
C SER A 132 -12.30 -15.51 -10.32
N GLY A 133 -11.44 -14.70 -9.67
CA GLY A 133 -11.79 -14.02 -8.42
C GLY A 133 -11.90 -14.94 -7.20
N ASN A 134 -11.28 -16.14 -7.26
CA ASN A 134 -11.22 -17.05 -6.12
C ASN A 134 -10.49 -16.39 -4.94
N GLY A 135 -10.95 -16.66 -3.72
CA GLY A 135 -10.28 -16.11 -2.54
C GLY A 135 -8.97 -16.85 -2.21
N ILE A 136 -7.98 -16.14 -1.70
CA ILE A 136 -6.77 -16.74 -1.13
C ILE A 136 -7.03 -17.00 0.36
N GLN A 137 -6.92 -18.26 0.78
CA GLN A 137 -7.14 -18.68 2.16
C GLN A 137 -5.86 -18.61 2.97
N THR A 138 -4.73 -19.08 2.44
CA THR A 138 -3.47 -19.10 3.19
C THR A 138 -2.27 -18.91 2.29
N VAL A 139 -1.30 -18.12 2.77
CA VAL A 139 0.04 -18.02 2.20
C VAL A 139 1.04 -18.43 3.29
N SER A 140 1.87 -19.44 3.00
CA SER A 140 2.87 -19.96 3.93
C SER A 140 4.26 -19.94 3.31
N PHE A 141 5.25 -19.58 4.13
CA PHE A 141 6.65 -19.46 3.71
C PHE A 141 7.50 -20.49 4.43
N PHE A 142 8.52 -20.99 3.74
CA PHE A 142 9.36 -22.06 4.24
C PHE A 142 10.84 -21.79 3.90
N GLN A 143 11.71 -22.24 4.80
CA GLN A 143 13.15 -22.26 4.60
C GLN A 143 13.65 -23.69 4.81
N ASN A 144 14.15 -24.32 3.74
CA ASN A 144 14.69 -25.69 3.77
C ASN A 144 13.68 -26.69 4.36
N GLY A 145 12.44 -26.68 3.88
CA GLY A 145 11.34 -27.52 4.36
C GLY A 145 10.72 -27.12 5.71
N LYS A 146 11.31 -26.18 6.46
CA LYS A 146 10.75 -25.70 7.73
C LYS A 146 9.81 -24.52 7.49
N LYS A 147 8.55 -24.63 7.95
CA LYS A 147 7.59 -23.51 7.94
C LYS A 147 8.08 -22.38 8.84
N LEU A 148 8.02 -21.15 8.34
CA LEU A 148 8.39 -19.93 9.06
C LEU A 148 7.16 -19.26 9.64
N ASP A 149 7.34 -18.65 10.82
CA ASP A 149 6.33 -17.76 11.40
C ASP A 149 6.24 -16.47 10.59
N VAL A 150 5.04 -15.88 10.56
CA VAL A 150 4.77 -14.64 9.83
C VAL A 150 4.37 -13.57 10.82
N VAL A 151 5.10 -12.46 10.82
CA VAL A 151 4.78 -11.25 11.57
C VAL A 151 4.32 -10.18 10.61
N TYR A 152 3.19 -9.56 10.90
CA TYR A 152 2.54 -8.57 10.05
C TYR A 152 1.93 -7.44 10.88
N PRO A 153 1.63 -6.27 10.27
CA PRO A 153 0.86 -5.22 10.95
C PRO A 153 -0.54 -5.73 11.26
N GLU A 154 -0.84 -5.93 12.54
CA GLU A 154 -2.14 -6.34 13.00
C GLU A 154 -3.16 -5.22 12.75
N PRO A 155 -4.31 -5.52 12.11
CA PRO A 155 -5.35 -4.52 11.95
C PRO A 155 -5.96 -4.17 13.32
N ILE A 156 -5.97 -2.88 13.66
CA ILE A 156 -6.63 -2.33 14.85
C ILE A 156 -7.68 -1.32 14.41
N VAL A 157 -8.89 -1.41 14.95
CA VAL A 157 -9.99 -0.52 14.56
C VAL A 157 -9.78 0.85 15.21
N GLY A 158 -9.99 1.91 14.45
CA GLY A 158 -9.90 3.26 14.94
C GLY A 158 -10.43 4.30 13.94
N GLN A 159 -10.12 5.55 14.22
CA GLN A 159 -10.36 6.69 13.35
C GLN A 159 -9.09 7.52 13.23
N VAL A 160 -8.77 7.94 12.01
CA VAL A 160 -7.65 8.84 11.73
C VAL A 160 -8.22 10.15 11.24
N THR A 161 -7.83 11.23 11.91
CA THR A 161 -8.20 12.60 11.55
C THR A 161 -6.95 13.43 11.34
N ALA A 162 -7.08 14.54 10.62
CA ALA A 162 -6.01 15.50 10.44
C ALA A 162 -6.53 16.92 10.65
N SER A 163 -5.66 17.84 11.06
CA SER A 163 -6.00 19.26 11.20
C SER A 163 -6.45 19.86 9.86
N SER A 164 -5.87 19.39 8.77
CA SER A 164 -6.30 19.69 7.41
C SER A 164 -5.93 18.57 6.46
N THR A 165 -6.51 18.61 5.26
CA THR A 165 -6.26 17.63 4.20
C THR A 165 -6.48 18.28 2.85
N LEU A 166 -5.55 18.11 1.91
CA LEU A 166 -5.77 18.45 0.52
C LEU A 166 -6.89 17.55 -0.07
N PRO A 167 -7.81 18.07 -0.90
CA PRO A 167 -8.87 17.25 -1.48
C PRO A 167 -8.34 16.00 -2.19
N ASN A 168 -8.92 14.85 -1.86
CA ASN A 168 -8.56 13.50 -2.34
C ASN A 168 -7.27 12.90 -1.77
N TYR A 169 -6.70 13.48 -0.71
CA TYR A 169 -5.53 12.95 0.01
C TYR A 169 -5.82 12.73 1.50
N PRO A 170 -6.86 11.94 1.83
CA PRO A 170 -7.44 11.80 3.16
C PRO A 170 -6.45 11.28 4.20
N ALA A 171 -6.67 11.59 5.48
CA ALA A 171 -5.84 11.13 6.59
C ALA A 171 -5.78 9.59 6.70
N TYR A 172 -6.86 8.88 6.34
CA TYR A 172 -6.88 7.41 6.37
C TYR A 172 -5.89 6.76 5.38
N SER A 173 -5.40 7.50 4.37
CA SER A 173 -4.34 6.98 3.48
C SER A 173 -3.00 6.76 4.17
N LEU A 174 -2.83 7.25 5.40
CA LEU A 174 -1.67 6.90 6.23
C LEU A 174 -1.60 5.41 6.58
N PHE A 175 -2.70 4.65 6.43
CA PHE A 175 -2.81 3.25 6.85
C PHE A 175 -3.44 2.33 5.79
N ASP A 176 -3.45 2.76 4.52
CA ASP A 176 -4.08 1.99 3.44
C ASP A 176 -3.18 0.90 2.84
N GLY A 177 -1.95 0.78 3.34
CA GLY A 177 -0.94 -0.19 2.91
C GLY A 177 -0.23 0.21 1.61
N SER A 178 -0.57 1.36 1.00
CA SER A 178 -0.03 1.84 -0.26
C SER A 178 0.80 3.11 -0.11
N ILE A 179 2.08 3.02 -0.47
CA ILE A 179 2.96 4.19 -0.55
C ILE A 179 2.73 5.06 -1.80
N ASP A 180 1.84 4.61 -2.70
CA ASP A 180 1.41 5.35 -3.89
C ASP A 180 0.24 6.30 -3.54
N PHE A 181 -0.46 6.03 -2.44
CA PHE A 181 -1.43 6.92 -1.82
C PHE A 181 -0.79 7.61 -0.61
N ALA A 182 -1.36 8.73 -0.20
CA ALA A 182 -0.76 9.54 0.85
C ALA A 182 -1.79 10.44 1.50
N TRP A 183 -1.53 10.79 2.76
CA TRP A 183 -2.07 12.00 3.32
C TRP A 183 -1.22 13.20 2.89
N VAL A 184 -1.91 14.26 2.48
CA VAL A 184 -1.31 15.55 2.14
C VAL A 184 -2.03 16.59 2.97
N GLU A 185 -1.28 17.37 3.74
CA GLU A 185 -1.88 18.47 4.50
C GLU A 185 -2.48 19.55 3.57
N GLY A 186 -3.40 20.35 4.10
CA GLY A 186 -4.19 21.32 3.34
C GLY A 186 -3.89 22.78 3.69
N ALA A 187 -2.79 23.07 4.39
CA ALA A 187 -2.38 24.42 4.74
C ALA A 187 -1.85 25.19 3.52
N LYS A 188 -1.77 26.52 3.66
CA LYS A 188 -1.23 27.40 2.60
C LYS A 188 0.30 27.47 2.62
N GLU A 189 0.90 27.21 3.77
CA GLU A 189 2.35 27.18 3.98
C GLU A 189 2.86 25.74 3.97
N ASN A 190 4.10 25.46 4.41
CA ASN A 190 4.69 24.13 4.23
C ASN A 190 4.14 23.05 5.18
N GLY A 191 3.09 23.33 5.96
CA GLY A 191 2.46 22.37 6.87
C GLY A 191 3.06 22.30 8.27
N GLU A 192 3.98 23.17 8.69
CA GLU A 192 4.36 23.26 10.11
C GLU A 192 3.14 23.62 10.98
N GLY A 193 2.96 22.89 12.08
CA GLY A 193 1.79 22.98 12.95
C GLY A 193 0.63 22.08 12.56
N GLU A 194 0.60 21.56 11.34
CA GLU A 194 -0.38 20.56 10.92
C GLU A 194 -0.16 19.25 11.67
N SER A 195 -1.21 18.45 11.80
CA SER A 195 -1.19 17.23 12.61
C SER A 195 -2.14 16.18 12.07
N PHE A 196 -1.87 14.95 12.44
CA PHE A 196 -2.83 13.86 12.38
C PHE A 196 -2.99 13.21 13.75
N GLN A 197 -4.18 12.70 14.01
CA GLN A 197 -4.55 12.05 15.26
C GLN A 197 -5.15 10.69 14.95
N ILE A 198 -4.75 9.73 15.76
CA ILE A 198 -5.25 8.35 15.72
C ILE A 198 -6.02 8.14 17.02
N GLU A 199 -7.28 7.74 16.90
CA GLU A 199 -8.13 7.31 18.02
C GLU A 199 -8.54 5.86 17.81
N LEU A 200 -8.02 4.96 18.65
CA LEU A 200 -8.20 3.51 18.57
C LEU A 200 -9.37 3.06 19.45
N GLU A 201 -10.00 1.94 19.10
CA GLU A 201 -10.99 1.31 19.98
C GLU A 201 -10.33 0.59 21.16
N ASP A 202 -9.12 0.08 20.97
CA ASP A 202 -8.34 -0.65 21.97
C ASP A 202 -7.11 0.14 22.44
N ASN A 203 -6.70 -0.10 23.69
CA ASN A 203 -5.45 0.47 24.20
C ASN A 203 -4.25 -0.25 23.60
N ILE A 204 -3.23 0.51 23.19
CA ILE A 204 -1.93 -0.03 22.84
C ILE A 204 -0.82 0.67 23.62
N ASP A 205 0.30 -0.03 23.74
CA ASP A 205 1.57 0.50 24.21
C ASP A 205 2.41 0.90 23.00
N LEU A 206 2.33 2.16 22.59
CA LEU A 206 3.00 2.69 21.40
C LEU A 206 4.46 3.02 21.72
N SER A 207 5.36 2.23 21.16
CA SER A 207 6.81 2.30 21.40
C SER A 207 7.60 2.88 20.22
N GLY A 208 6.94 3.18 19.11
CA GLY A 208 7.59 3.68 17.90
C GLY A 208 6.66 3.73 16.70
N LEU A 209 7.23 4.03 15.55
CA LEU A 209 6.55 3.96 14.26
C LEU A 209 7.53 3.54 13.15
N GLU A 210 7.00 2.99 12.06
CA GLU A 210 7.65 3.00 10.76
C GLU A 210 6.91 4.03 9.88
N ILE A 211 7.65 4.92 9.22
CA ILE A 211 7.10 5.98 8.37
C ILE A 211 7.67 5.90 6.96
N PHE A 212 6.79 6.03 5.97
CA PHE A 212 7.12 6.29 4.58
C PHE A 212 6.90 7.77 4.31
N ASN A 213 7.95 8.54 4.58
CA ASN A 213 7.91 10.00 4.54
C ASN A 213 7.93 10.54 3.10
N GLY A 214 7.27 11.68 2.85
CA GLY A 214 7.16 12.30 1.54
C GLY A 214 6.28 11.50 0.57
N TYR A 215 6.05 12.06 -0.62
CA TYR A 215 5.24 11.40 -1.65
C TYR A 215 6.07 10.33 -2.38
N GLN A 216 5.71 9.06 -2.22
CA GLN A 216 6.52 7.94 -2.73
C GLN A 216 5.99 7.29 -4.02
N ARG A 217 4.92 7.82 -4.62
CA ARG A 217 4.36 7.32 -5.91
C ARG A 217 5.37 7.34 -7.06
N LEU A 218 6.27 8.32 -7.05
CA LEU A 218 7.35 8.46 -8.02
C LEU A 218 8.51 9.20 -7.35
N ASP A 219 9.75 8.79 -7.60
CA ASP A 219 10.93 9.36 -6.94
C ASP A 219 11.04 10.88 -7.06
N ALA A 220 10.66 11.43 -8.20
CA ALA A 220 10.64 12.88 -8.40
C ALA A 220 9.65 13.61 -7.49
N LEU A 221 8.54 12.99 -7.09
CA LEU A 221 7.51 13.60 -6.24
C LEU A 221 8.01 13.83 -4.82
N PHE A 222 8.90 12.95 -4.31
CA PHE A 222 9.49 13.13 -2.98
C PHE A 222 10.13 14.51 -2.83
N PHE A 223 10.89 14.97 -3.83
CA PHE A 223 11.55 16.28 -3.79
C PHE A 223 10.67 17.44 -4.25
N LYS A 224 9.67 17.19 -5.10
CA LYS A 224 8.75 18.24 -5.56
C LYS A 224 7.80 18.69 -4.45
N ASN A 225 7.39 17.77 -3.58
CA ASN A 225 6.59 18.03 -2.38
C ASN A 225 7.46 18.18 -1.12
N GLY A 226 6.85 18.68 -0.04
CA GLY A 226 7.45 18.71 1.29
C GLY A 226 7.46 17.34 1.97
N SER A 227 8.41 17.14 2.88
CA SER A 227 8.52 15.96 3.74
C SER A 227 8.77 16.37 5.19
N VAL A 228 8.30 15.57 6.14
CA VAL A 228 8.45 15.89 7.57
C VAL A 228 9.87 15.57 8.03
N THR A 229 10.49 16.45 8.81
CA THR A 229 11.82 16.20 9.41
C THR A 229 11.76 16.08 10.93
N GLU A 230 10.70 16.58 11.55
CA GLU A 230 10.46 16.48 12.99
C GLU A 230 8.95 16.45 13.28
N LEU A 231 8.53 15.47 14.08
CA LEU A 231 7.17 15.37 14.64
C LEU A 231 7.24 15.51 16.16
N THR A 232 6.22 16.09 16.78
CA THR A 232 5.92 15.87 18.21
C THR A 232 4.87 14.78 18.31
N VAL A 233 5.16 13.73 19.08
CA VAL A 233 4.21 12.66 19.39
C VAL A 233 3.66 12.88 20.79
N SER A 234 2.35 12.70 20.98
CA SER A 234 1.68 12.88 22.26
C SER A 234 0.55 11.88 22.48
N ASN A 235 0.31 11.48 23.73
CA ASN A 235 -0.91 10.77 24.18
C ASN A 235 -1.75 11.63 25.15
N GLU A 236 -1.72 12.95 24.98
CA GLU A 236 -2.33 13.99 25.83
C GLU A 236 -1.66 14.17 27.20
N SER A 237 -1.27 13.08 27.86
CA SER A 237 -0.59 13.13 29.16
C SER A 237 0.90 13.38 29.04
N ASP A 238 1.50 12.92 27.94
CA ASP A 238 2.92 12.97 27.73
C ASP A 238 3.25 13.24 26.26
N SER A 239 4.40 13.89 26.01
CA SER A 239 4.83 14.22 24.66
C SER A 239 6.34 14.30 24.50
N PHE A 240 6.83 14.10 23.28
CA PHE A 240 8.23 14.25 22.93
C PHE A 240 8.42 14.43 21.42
N PRO A 241 9.50 15.11 20.99
CA PRO A 241 9.85 15.19 19.59
C PRO A 241 10.51 13.89 19.10
N ILE A 242 10.26 13.54 17.84
CA ILE A 242 10.98 12.51 17.09
C ILE A 242 11.53 13.12 15.80
N LYS A 243 12.72 12.69 15.42
CA LYS A 243 13.37 13.12 14.17
C LYS A 243 13.15 12.08 13.09
N ILE A 244 12.86 12.55 11.87
CA ILE A 244 12.69 11.73 10.69
C ILE A 244 13.78 12.13 9.69
N ALA A 245 14.49 11.15 9.14
CA ALA A 245 15.49 11.47 8.12
C ALA A 245 14.79 11.86 6.82
N ASP A 246 15.37 12.81 6.08
CA ASP A 246 14.88 13.17 4.75
C ASP A 246 15.31 12.11 3.72
N LYS A 247 14.63 10.97 3.73
CA LYS A 247 14.91 9.80 2.88
C LYS A 247 13.61 9.10 2.45
N GLN A 248 13.59 8.64 1.21
CA GLN A 248 12.56 7.74 0.69
C GLN A 248 12.70 6.31 1.26
N GLY A 249 11.60 5.56 1.18
CA GLY A 249 11.45 4.22 1.76
C GLY A 249 11.04 4.27 3.23
N GLY A 250 10.81 3.10 3.81
CA GLY A 250 10.42 2.96 5.20
C GLY A 250 11.54 3.37 6.14
N GLN A 251 11.18 4.03 7.24
CA GLN A 251 12.09 4.40 8.32
C GLN A 251 11.51 4.00 9.66
N ARG A 252 12.26 3.19 10.41
CA ARG A 252 11.90 2.75 11.76
C ARG A 252 12.40 3.75 12.79
N ILE A 253 11.50 4.22 13.63
CA ILE A 253 11.79 5.18 14.70
C ILE A 253 11.25 4.59 16.01
N PHE A 254 12.15 4.28 16.93
CA PHE A 254 11.79 3.93 18.30
C PHE A 254 11.66 5.18 19.14
N PHE A 255 10.64 5.21 19.99
CA PHE A 255 10.39 6.32 20.88
C PHE A 255 11.31 6.29 22.09
N PRO A 256 11.67 7.46 22.64
CA PRO A 256 12.42 7.55 23.89
C PRO A 256 11.63 7.06 25.10
N LYS A 257 10.32 6.82 24.97
CA LYS A 257 9.45 6.17 25.95
C LYS A 257 8.20 5.63 25.28
N THR A 258 7.62 4.59 25.86
CA THR A 258 6.33 4.04 25.45
C THR A 258 5.20 5.01 25.83
N LEU A 259 4.28 5.25 24.91
CA LEU A 259 3.02 5.97 25.16
C LEU A 259 1.88 4.95 25.21
N SER A 260 1.28 4.78 26.38
CA SER A 260 0.09 3.92 26.53
C SER A 260 -1.18 4.73 26.31
N GLY A 261 -2.15 4.14 25.62
CA GLY A 261 -3.48 4.75 25.45
C GLY A 261 -4.16 4.35 24.15
N LYS A 262 -5.23 5.08 23.83
CA LYS A 262 -6.00 4.93 22.59
C LYS A 262 -5.82 6.09 21.62
N LYS A 263 -5.39 7.25 22.13
CA LYS A 263 -5.36 8.51 21.39
C LYS A 263 -3.93 9.00 21.27
N PHE A 264 -3.46 9.12 20.04
CA PHE A 264 -2.11 9.58 19.73
C PHE A 264 -2.16 10.71 18.72
N THR A 265 -1.51 11.82 19.03
CA THR A 265 -1.41 12.98 18.14
C THR A 265 0.02 13.15 17.67
N PHE A 266 0.18 13.38 16.37
CA PHE A 266 1.45 13.61 15.70
C PHE A 266 1.41 14.98 15.03
N THR A 267 2.18 15.93 15.55
CA THR A 267 2.20 17.32 15.07
C THR A 267 3.50 17.60 14.33
N ILE A 268 3.40 18.08 13.10
CA ILE A 268 4.52 18.49 12.25
C ILE A 268 5.19 19.71 12.88
N GLN A 269 6.43 19.53 13.34
CA GLN A 269 7.24 20.60 13.90
C GLN A 269 8.12 21.24 12.83
N LYS A 270 8.68 20.42 11.94
CA LYS A 270 9.59 20.87 10.89
C LYS A 270 9.40 20.09 9.62
N VAL A 271 9.54 20.80 8.51
CA VAL A 271 9.39 20.27 7.16
C VAL A 271 10.66 20.59 6.35
N ARG A 272 11.05 19.68 5.46
CA ARG A 272 11.86 20.06 4.29
C ARG A 272 10.89 20.56 3.22
N PRO A 273 10.94 21.85 2.82
CA PRO A 273 10.06 22.39 1.80
C PRO A 273 10.21 21.67 0.45
N GLY A 274 9.11 21.52 -0.28
CA GLY A 274 9.12 21.00 -1.64
C GLY A 274 9.75 21.98 -2.64
N LYS A 275 10.35 21.42 -3.70
CA LYS A 275 10.91 22.23 -4.80
C LYS A 275 9.86 22.83 -5.72
N THR A 276 8.62 22.32 -5.69
CA THR A 276 7.54 22.73 -6.60
C THR A 276 6.28 23.11 -5.84
N TRP A 277 5.88 22.30 -4.86
CA TRP A 277 4.68 22.53 -4.06
C TRP A 277 5.04 22.71 -2.59
N LYS A 278 4.25 23.54 -1.90
CA LYS A 278 4.37 23.71 -0.44
C LYS A 278 3.74 22.53 0.32
N ASP A 279 2.97 21.68 -0.36
CA ASP A 279 2.27 20.57 0.26
C ASP A 279 3.23 19.55 0.91
N THR A 280 3.05 19.30 2.20
CA THR A 280 3.76 18.25 2.95
C THR A 280 3.01 16.93 2.94
N VAL A 281 3.77 15.85 2.71
CA VAL A 281 3.21 14.54 2.42
C VAL A 281 3.79 13.47 3.34
N ILE A 282 2.92 12.57 3.81
CA ILE A 282 3.30 11.30 4.44
C ILE A 282 2.53 10.20 3.71
N ALA A 283 3.24 9.23 3.14
CA ALA A 283 2.64 8.18 2.34
C ALA A 283 2.01 7.08 3.22
N GLU A 284 2.70 6.62 4.26
CA GLU A 284 2.23 5.50 5.08
C GLU A 284 2.89 5.50 6.46
N ILE A 285 2.17 4.99 7.46
CA ILE A 285 2.65 4.74 8.82
C ILE A 285 2.27 3.32 9.27
N ILE A 286 3.19 2.67 9.98
CA ILE A 286 2.90 1.47 10.77
C ILE A 286 3.24 1.77 12.23
N LEU A 287 2.30 1.51 13.15
CA LEU A 287 2.51 1.74 14.58
C LEU A 287 3.32 0.58 15.17
N LEU A 288 4.29 0.88 16.03
CA LEU A 288 5.12 -0.14 16.68
C LEU A 288 4.73 -0.31 18.14
N GLY A 289 4.26 -1.49 18.49
CA GLY A 289 4.06 -1.90 19.88
C GLY A 289 5.30 -2.53 20.49
N GLU A 290 5.23 -2.83 21.78
CA GLU A 290 6.28 -3.59 22.45
C GLU A 290 6.51 -4.97 21.83
N LYS A 291 7.71 -5.53 22.05
CA LYS A 291 8.08 -6.91 21.67
C LYS A 291 7.89 -7.22 20.17
N GLY A 292 7.97 -6.21 19.31
CA GLY A 292 7.89 -6.38 17.86
C GLY A 292 6.46 -6.46 17.32
N LYS A 293 5.45 -6.13 18.14
CA LYS A 293 4.08 -5.94 17.65
C LYS A 293 4.04 -4.76 16.69
N ARG A 294 3.20 -4.89 15.66
CA ARG A 294 3.02 -3.87 14.62
C ARG A 294 1.54 -3.73 14.37
N PHE A 295 1.08 -2.52 14.10
CA PHE A 295 -0.33 -2.27 13.86
C PHE A 295 -0.54 -1.39 12.63
N THR A 296 -1.59 -1.67 11.89
CA THR A 296 -2.17 -0.77 10.88
C THR A 296 -3.60 -0.42 11.29
N VAL A 297 -3.99 0.84 11.13
CA VAL A 297 -5.30 1.33 11.57
C VAL A 297 -6.35 1.03 10.49
N VAL A 298 -7.38 0.29 10.86
CA VAL A 298 -8.58 0.12 10.05
C VAL A 298 -9.51 1.30 10.35
N ASP A 299 -9.41 2.33 9.52
CA ASP A 299 -10.18 3.57 9.68
C ASP A 299 -11.62 3.42 9.17
N LYS A 300 -12.59 3.71 10.05
CA LYS A 300 -14.03 3.73 9.72
C LYS A 300 -14.37 4.66 8.55
N ASN A 301 -13.67 5.79 8.44
CA ASN A 301 -13.88 6.77 7.38
C ASN A 301 -13.56 6.19 5.98
N ALA A 302 -12.62 5.24 5.90
CA ALA A 302 -12.28 4.59 4.64
C ALA A 302 -13.42 3.68 4.13
N ASP A 303 -14.10 2.97 5.04
CA ASP A 303 -15.25 2.15 4.70
C ASP A 303 -16.49 3.01 4.40
N GLU A 304 -16.72 4.09 5.15
CA GLU A 304 -17.74 5.08 4.83
C GLU A 304 -17.55 5.70 3.44
N PHE A 305 -16.29 5.99 3.06
CA PHE A 305 -15.97 6.47 1.71
C PHE A 305 -16.36 5.45 0.64
N LYS A 306 -16.01 4.17 0.81
CA LYS A 306 -16.42 3.10 -0.13
C LYS A 306 -17.94 3.03 -0.27
N GLN A 307 -18.66 3.01 0.85
CA GLN A 307 -20.13 2.96 0.85
C GLN A 307 -20.74 4.21 0.21
N SER A 308 -20.13 5.38 0.39
CA SER A 308 -20.54 6.62 -0.27
C SER A 308 -20.41 6.54 -1.79
N ILE A 309 -19.29 5.99 -2.31
CA ILE A 309 -19.11 5.78 -3.75
C ILE A 309 -20.14 4.78 -4.29
N LEU A 310 -20.35 3.65 -3.62
CA LEU A 310 -21.35 2.66 -4.02
C LEU A 310 -22.77 3.24 -4.05
N SER A 311 -23.13 4.04 -3.06
CA SER A 311 -24.42 4.72 -2.98
C SER A 311 -24.60 5.74 -4.10
N LYS A 312 -23.62 6.63 -4.31
CA LYS A 312 -23.68 7.68 -5.36
C LYS A 312 -23.67 7.13 -6.78
N THR A 313 -23.11 5.93 -6.98
CA THR A 313 -23.05 5.30 -8.30
C THR A 313 -24.24 4.38 -8.57
N LYS A 314 -25.03 4.05 -7.54
CA LYS A 314 -26.26 3.27 -7.66
C LYS A 314 -27.24 3.96 -8.61
N ASN A 315 -27.85 3.18 -9.50
CA ASN A 315 -28.79 3.65 -10.53
C ASN A 315 -28.22 4.67 -11.54
N THR A 316 -26.90 4.82 -11.60
CA THR A 316 -26.22 5.61 -12.63
C THR A 316 -25.56 4.71 -13.66
N ILE A 317 -25.06 5.29 -14.74
CA ILE A 317 -24.27 4.58 -15.75
C ILE A 317 -23.00 3.92 -15.18
N LEU A 318 -22.51 4.37 -14.01
CA LEU A 318 -21.31 3.82 -13.36
C LEU A 318 -21.57 2.50 -12.63
N SER A 319 -22.82 2.16 -12.32
CA SER A 319 -23.18 0.92 -11.60
C SER A 319 -22.76 -0.38 -12.30
N ILE A 320 -22.48 -0.32 -13.61
CA ILE A 320 -22.02 -1.46 -14.40
C ILE A 320 -20.49 -1.61 -14.46
N ILE A 321 -19.72 -0.63 -13.97
CA ILE A 321 -18.24 -0.67 -13.98
C ILE A 321 -17.59 -0.56 -12.60
N VAL A 322 -18.25 0.04 -11.62
CA VAL A 322 -17.68 0.14 -10.26
C VAL A 322 -17.60 -1.26 -9.65
N ASN A 323 -16.41 -1.61 -9.16
CA ASN A 323 -16.04 -2.92 -8.62
C ASN A 323 -16.20 -4.08 -9.62
N LYS A 324 -16.18 -3.79 -10.93
CA LYS A 324 -16.30 -4.79 -11.98
C LYS A 324 -15.13 -4.67 -12.94
N ALA A 325 -14.48 -5.80 -13.18
CA ALA A 325 -13.47 -5.88 -14.23
C ALA A 325 -14.16 -5.83 -15.59
N VAL A 326 -13.69 -4.92 -16.43
CA VAL A 326 -14.12 -4.81 -17.82
C VAL A 326 -12.95 -5.21 -18.70
N PHE A 327 -13.25 -6.08 -19.65
CA PHE A 327 -12.33 -6.61 -20.65
C PHE A 327 -12.82 -6.19 -22.02
N GLY A 328 -11.98 -5.53 -22.81
CA GLY A 328 -12.35 -5.05 -24.13
C GLY A 328 -11.23 -5.27 -25.14
N ASP A 329 -11.56 -5.95 -26.24
CA ASP A 329 -10.68 -5.99 -27.41
C ASP A 329 -10.83 -4.68 -28.19
N VAL A 330 -9.72 -4.05 -28.52
CA VAL A 330 -9.66 -2.81 -29.32
C VAL A 330 -8.86 -3.05 -30.60
N SER A 331 -9.00 -2.20 -31.60
CA SER A 331 -8.37 -2.39 -32.92
C SER A 331 -6.84 -2.62 -32.87
N GLU A 332 -6.18 -2.07 -31.85
CA GLU A 332 -4.72 -2.11 -31.68
C GLU A 332 -4.26 -3.03 -30.53
N GLY A 333 -5.17 -3.82 -29.94
CA GLY A 333 -4.82 -4.74 -28.87
C GLY A 333 -5.95 -4.97 -27.86
N ARG A 334 -5.63 -4.90 -26.56
CA ARG A 334 -6.59 -5.14 -25.47
C ARG A 334 -6.55 -4.04 -24.43
N LEU A 335 -7.73 -3.69 -23.91
CA LEU A 335 -7.90 -2.68 -22.88
C LEU A 335 -8.75 -3.25 -21.74
N ASP A 336 -8.12 -3.44 -20.59
CA ASP A 336 -8.75 -3.97 -19.38
C ASP A 336 -8.77 -2.91 -18.29
N TYR A 337 -9.87 -2.76 -17.57
CA TYR A 337 -9.95 -1.73 -16.53
C TYR A 337 -10.86 -2.09 -15.36
N VAL A 338 -10.59 -1.46 -14.22
CA VAL A 338 -11.41 -1.51 -13.01
C VAL A 338 -11.43 -0.14 -12.36
N PHE A 339 -12.62 0.34 -12.01
CA PHE A 339 -12.82 1.47 -11.10
C PHE A 339 -13.37 0.93 -9.79
N ARG A 340 -12.73 1.24 -8.66
CA ARG A 340 -13.04 0.63 -7.37
C ARG A 340 -13.72 1.61 -6.44
N SER A 341 -14.57 1.11 -5.55
CA SER A 341 -15.30 1.89 -4.56
C SER A 341 -14.37 2.56 -3.54
N ASN A 342 -13.17 2.01 -3.32
CA ASN A 342 -12.10 2.63 -2.53
C ASN A 342 -11.44 3.82 -3.22
N GLY A 343 -11.95 4.27 -4.38
CA GLY A 343 -11.43 5.42 -5.12
C GLY A 343 -10.16 5.13 -5.93
N SER A 344 -9.68 3.89 -5.97
CA SER A 344 -8.58 3.51 -6.87
C SER A 344 -9.08 3.05 -8.24
N PHE A 345 -8.23 3.13 -9.25
CA PHE A 345 -8.50 2.54 -10.56
C PHE A 345 -7.23 1.92 -11.14
N VAL A 346 -7.42 1.05 -12.13
CA VAL A 346 -6.36 0.58 -13.02
C VAL A 346 -6.91 0.43 -14.43
N ILE A 347 -6.10 0.77 -15.42
CA ILE A 347 -6.33 0.53 -16.85
C ILE A 347 -5.05 -0.11 -17.42
N TRP A 348 -5.17 -1.34 -17.90
CA TRP A 348 -4.13 -2.02 -18.65
C TRP A 348 -4.38 -1.78 -20.13
N LYS A 349 -3.35 -1.34 -20.84
CA LYS A 349 -3.33 -1.20 -22.29
C LYS A 349 -2.28 -2.15 -22.83
N ASP A 350 -2.73 -3.20 -23.50
CA ASP A 350 -1.88 -4.17 -24.18
C ASP A 350 -1.95 -3.89 -25.67
N ASP A 351 -1.13 -2.96 -26.15
CA ASP A 351 -0.94 -2.67 -27.57
C ASP A 351 0.13 -3.62 -28.13
N VAL A 352 0.01 -4.00 -29.40
CA VAL A 352 0.99 -4.82 -30.13
C VAL A 352 2.42 -4.26 -30.00
N SER A 353 2.56 -2.93 -29.92
CA SER A 353 3.85 -2.24 -29.83
C SER A 353 4.32 -1.95 -28.39
N GLU A 354 3.39 -1.75 -27.45
CA GLU A 354 3.71 -1.33 -26.10
C GLU A 354 2.65 -1.71 -25.05
N LYS A 355 3.09 -2.31 -23.94
CA LYS A 355 2.24 -2.54 -22.78
C LYS A 355 2.35 -1.39 -21.79
N ARG A 356 1.22 -0.78 -21.42
CA ARG A 356 1.16 0.32 -20.45
C ARG A 356 0.11 0.08 -19.36
N VAL A 357 0.35 0.66 -18.20
CA VAL A 357 -0.56 0.68 -17.05
C VAL A 357 -0.80 2.11 -16.63
N LEU A 358 -2.07 2.45 -16.52
CA LEU A 358 -2.53 3.67 -15.87
C LEU A 358 -3.19 3.27 -14.55
N ASP A 359 -2.65 3.72 -13.43
CA ASP A 359 -3.17 3.43 -12.09
C ASP A 359 -3.12 4.67 -11.20
N GLY A 360 -4.01 4.72 -10.22
CA GLY A 360 -4.10 5.85 -9.30
C GLY A 360 -5.48 5.96 -8.67
N ASN A 361 -5.93 7.20 -8.48
CA ASN A 361 -7.21 7.52 -7.86
C ASN A 361 -8.20 8.10 -8.86
N TRP A 362 -9.48 7.87 -8.63
CA TRP A 362 -10.58 8.48 -9.36
C TRP A 362 -11.58 9.15 -8.42
N VAL A 363 -12.25 10.16 -8.93
CA VAL A 363 -13.23 10.98 -8.21
C VAL A 363 -14.49 11.09 -9.05
N LEU A 364 -15.62 10.74 -8.44
CA LEU A 364 -16.92 11.01 -9.01
C LEU A 364 -17.23 12.51 -8.95
N LEU A 365 -17.43 13.15 -10.10
CA LEU A 365 -17.85 14.56 -10.17
C LEU A 365 -19.37 14.65 -10.32
N GLU A 366 -19.92 13.97 -11.32
CA GLU A 366 -21.35 13.98 -11.65
C GLU A 366 -21.75 12.60 -12.19
N ALA A 367 -22.97 12.14 -11.91
CA ALA A 367 -23.50 10.93 -12.53
C ALA A 367 -25.03 10.92 -12.63
N SER A 368 -25.50 10.34 -13.73
CA SER A 368 -26.91 10.13 -14.07
C SER A 368 -27.08 8.73 -14.67
N PRO A 369 -28.32 8.28 -14.94
CA PRO A 369 -28.55 6.99 -15.61
C PRO A 369 -27.92 6.87 -17.01
N THR A 370 -27.64 7.98 -17.69
CA THR A 370 -27.19 7.99 -19.10
C THR A 370 -25.79 8.54 -19.31
N GLU A 371 -25.27 9.33 -18.37
CA GLU A 371 -23.97 9.99 -18.46
C GLU A 371 -23.34 10.14 -17.07
N ALA A 372 -22.02 10.05 -16.98
CA ALA A 372 -21.26 10.44 -15.80
C ALA A 372 -19.98 11.19 -16.16
N LYS A 373 -19.47 11.96 -15.22
CA LYS A 373 -18.21 12.68 -15.30
C LYS A 373 -17.34 12.27 -14.12
N ILE A 374 -16.16 11.74 -14.43
CA ILE A 374 -15.19 11.31 -13.42
C ILE A 374 -13.84 11.98 -13.66
N LYS A 375 -13.11 12.29 -12.60
CA LYS A 375 -11.71 12.70 -12.67
C LYS A 375 -10.83 11.50 -12.35
N ILE A 376 -9.75 11.31 -13.09
CA ILE A 376 -8.71 10.32 -12.77
C ILE A 376 -7.37 11.02 -12.63
N PHE A 377 -6.51 10.54 -11.74
CA PHE A 377 -5.15 11.02 -11.59
C PHE A 377 -4.25 9.95 -10.98
N GLY A 378 -3.00 9.91 -11.42
CA GLY A 378 -2.18 8.72 -11.21
C GLY A 378 -0.87 8.77 -11.96
N ARG A 379 -0.35 7.58 -12.25
CA ARG A 379 0.82 7.39 -13.11
C ARG A 379 0.42 6.60 -14.35
N ASP A 380 1.07 6.92 -15.46
CA ASP A 380 1.03 6.18 -16.70
C ASP A 380 2.45 5.65 -16.94
N HIS A 381 2.61 4.34 -16.94
CA HIS A 381 3.92 3.71 -17.01
C HIS A 381 3.94 2.49 -17.92
N LYS A 382 5.09 2.25 -18.54
CA LYS A 382 5.32 1.08 -19.39
C LYS A 382 5.51 -0.16 -18.52
N VAL A 383 4.87 -1.26 -18.90
CA VAL A 383 5.15 -2.58 -18.32
C VAL A 383 6.39 -3.12 -19.00
N VAL A 384 7.48 -3.19 -18.26
CA VAL A 384 8.72 -3.81 -18.74
C VAL A 384 8.62 -5.32 -18.50
N THR A 385 8.34 -6.09 -19.55
CA THR A 385 8.62 -7.53 -19.52
C THR A 385 10.11 -7.71 -19.74
N GLN A 386 10.90 -7.80 -18.67
CA GLN A 386 12.28 -8.27 -18.82
C GLN A 386 12.23 -9.67 -19.44
N SER A 387 12.93 -9.86 -20.56
CA SER A 387 13.25 -11.19 -21.04
C SER A 387 13.96 -11.94 -19.90
N LEU A 388 13.48 -13.15 -19.59
CA LEU A 388 13.81 -13.97 -18.42
C LEU A 388 15.28 -14.45 -18.35
N ASP A 389 16.16 -13.95 -19.21
CA ASP A 389 17.58 -14.27 -19.17
C ASP A 389 18.38 -13.14 -18.53
N SER A 390 18.56 -13.24 -17.21
CA SER A 390 19.50 -12.39 -16.45
C SER A 390 20.96 -12.54 -16.90
N ASN A 391 21.25 -13.47 -17.82
CA ASN A 391 22.56 -13.69 -18.45
C ASN A 391 22.60 -13.28 -19.93
N SER A 392 21.53 -12.67 -20.47
CA SER A 392 21.58 -12.13 -21.83
C SER A 392 22.54 -10.92 -21.84
N PRO A 393 23.55 -10.89 -22.73
CA PRO A 393 24.37 -9.69 -22.93
C PRO A 393 23.56 -8.49 -23.48
N TYR A 394 22.28 -8.69 -23.77
CA TYR A 394 21.30 -7.70 -24.20
C TYR A 394 20.22 -7.40 -23.15
N ALA A 395 20.45 -7.75 -21.87
CA ALA A 395 19.56 -7.33 -20.79
C ALA A 395 19.61 -5.80 -20.64
N GLU A 396 18.72 -5.10 -21.35
CA GLU A 396 18.61 -3.66 -21.26
C GLU A 396 18.13 -3.27 -19.85
N THR A 397 18.99 -2.58 -19.11
CA THR A 397 18.60 -1.83 -17.92
C THR A 397 17.66 -0.71 -18.36
N THR A 398 16.36 -0.83 -18.08
CA THR A 398 15.41 0.18 -18.51
C THR A 398 15.58 1.50 -17.75
N ASN A 399 15.68 2.59 -18.53
CA ASN A 399 15.65 3.96 -18.06
C ASN A 399 14.32 4.30 -17.38
N ALA A 400 14.38 5.06 -16.29
CA ALA A 400 13.23 5.60 -15.54
C ALA A 400 12.34 6.59 -16.33
N GLU A 401 12.61 6.81 -17.62
CA GLU A 401 11.96 7.84 -18.45
C GLU A 401 10.54 7.47 -18.96
N SER A 402 10.00 6.27 -18.65
CA SER A 402 8.71 5.81 -19.18
C SER A 402 7.49 6.05 -18.28
N THR A 403 7.69 6.54 -17.05
CA THR A 403 6.63 6.82 -16.08
C THR A 403 6.31 8.30 -16.00
N ILE A 404 5.05 8.67 -16.22
CA ILE A 404 4.58 10.06 -16.12
C ILE A 404 3.41 10.16 -15.14
N ILE A 405 3.36 11.27 -14.37
CA ILE A 405 2.18 11.61 -13.58
C ILE A 405 1.16 12.29 -14.47
N PHE A 406 -0.09 11.88 -14.37
CA PHE A 406 -1.17 12.43 -15.18
C PHE A 406 -2.43 12.68 -14.37
N GLY A 407 -3.29 13.51 -14.95
CA GLY A 407 -4.69 13.64 -14.56
C GLY A 407 -5.52 13.88 -15.80
N ASP A 408 -6.78 13.44 -15.75
CA ASP A 408 -7.75 13.60 -16.83
C ASP A 408 -9.17 13.69 -16.25
N THR A 409 -10.11 14.15 -17.06
CA THR A 409 -11.55 14.12 -16.75
C THR A 409 -12.26 13.39 -17.86
N LEU A 410 -12.91 12.28 -17.52
CA LEU A 410 -13.58 11.41 -18.46
C LEU A 410 -15.09 11.67 -18.43
N ILE A 411 -15.68 11.80 -19.61
CA ILE A 411 -17.12 11.73 -19.82
C ILE A 411 -17.46 10.29 -20.17
N VAL A 412 -18.32 9.66 -19.38
CA VAL A 412 -18.77 8.27 -19.52
C VAL A 412 -20.17 8.25 -20.11
N LYS A 413 -20.35 7.60 -21.26
CA LYS A 413 -21.60 7.49 -22.02
C LYS A 413 -21.81 6.06 -22.50
N LYS A 414 -23.04 5.72 -22.88
CA LYS A 414 -23.31 4.46 -23.60
C LYS A 414 -22.75 4.53 -25.03
N SER A 415 -22.10 3.46 -25.47
CA SER A 415 -21.76 3.18 -26.87
C SER A 415 -22.68 2.08 -27.42
N ALA A 416 -22.57 1.78 -28.72
CA ALA A 416 -23.32 0.67 -29.33
C ALA A 416 -22.98 -0.70 -28.71
N ASN A 417 -21.74 -0.89 -28.24
CA ASN A 417 -21.21 -2.15 -27.74
C ASN A 417 -20.85 -2.13 -26.23
N GLY A 418 -21.15 -1.04 -25.52
CA GLY A 418 -20.86 -0.94 -24.09
C GLY A 418 -20.82 0.50 -23.58
N LEU A 419 -19.68 0.87 -23.00
CA LEU A 419 -19.42 2.22 -22.53
C LEU A 419 -18.31 2.86 -23.34
N GLN A 420 -18.45 4.17 -23.52
CA GLN A 420 -17.42 5.06 -24.00
C GLN A 420 -16.98 5.99 -22.87
N MET A 421 -15.68 6.10 -22.64
CA MET A 421 -15.08 7.05 -21.72
C MET A 421 -14.13 7.95 -22.51
N ILE A 422 -14.45 9.24 -22.59
CA ILE A 422 -13.67 10.19 -23.38
C ILE A 422 -13.07 11.25 -22.45
N GLY A 423 -11.75 11.29 -22.41
CA GLY A 423 -10.95 12.36 -21.82
C GLY A 423 -9.97 12.95 -22.82
N LYS A 424 -9.14 13.87 -22.34
CA LYS A 424 -8.10 14.51 -23.17
C LYS A 424 -6.92 13.58 -23.42
N LYS A 425 -6.60 12.71 -22.45
CA LYS A 425 -5.45 11.78 -22.47
C LYS A 425 -5.89 10.32 -22.55
N VAL A 426 -7.03 10.00 -21.95
CA VAL A 426 -7.56 8.63 -21.90
C VAL A 426 -8.82 8.55 -22.74
N GLN A 427 -8.85 7.60 -23.66
CA GLN A 427 -10.02 7.25 -24.45
C GLN A 427 -10.23 5.74 -24.34
N ILE A 428 -11.44 5.35 -23.99
CA ILE A 428 -11.88 3.96 -23.88
C ILE A 428 -13.18 3.86 -24.65
N SER A 429 -13.25 2.95 -25.63
CA SER A 429 -14.49 2.64 -26.34
C SER A 429 -14.60 1.14 -26.43
N ASN A 430 -15.65 0.59 -25.81
CA ASN A 430 -16.03 -0.81 -25.99
C ASN A 430 -17.05 -0.94 -27.12
#